data_AF-A0AAW8KKD5-F1
#
_entry.id   AF-A0AAW8KKD5-F1
#
_cell.length_a   1.000
_cell.length_b   1.000
_cell.length_c   1.000
_cell.angle_alpha   90.00
_cell.angle_beta   90.00
_cell.angle_gamma   90.00
#
_symmetry.space_group_name_H-M   'P 1'
#
loop_
_entity.id
_entity.type
_entity.pdbx_description
1 polymer ?
#
loop_
_entity_poly.entity_id
_entity_poly.type
_entity_poly.pdbx_seq_one_letter_code
_entity_poly.pdbx_strand_id
1 'polypeptide(L)' 'LKREYRACSICGTDKAPNGKKVYVFLNYGDAYHYKNCDTIKRNYIEIEKEAAEKKGYTPCSKCGG' A
#
# COMPACT_ATOMS: atom_id res chain seq x y z
N LEU A 1 -13.93 7.74 -26.09
CA LEU A 1 -14.68 6.69 -25.36
C LEU A 1 -13.67 5.87 -24.54
N LYS A 2 -13.58 6.05 -23.20
CA LYS A 2 -12.63 5.29 -22.37
C LYS A 2 -13.11 3.83 -22.28
N ARG A 3 -12.28 2.89 -22.72
CA ARG A 3 -12.56 1.44 -22.61
C ARG A 3 -12.16 1.00 -21.21
N GLU A 4 -13.12 0.45 -20.47
CA GLU A 4 -12.88 -0.15 -19.16
C GLU A 4 -12.23 -1.52 -19.38
N TYR A 5 -10.91 -1.60 -19.16
CA TYR A 5 -10.17 -2.84 -19.24
C TYR A 5 -10.61 -3.74 -18.05
N ARG A 6 -11.32 -4.83 -18.35
CA ARG A 6 -11.63 -5.88 -17.37
C ARG A 6 -10.42 -6.82 -17.25
N ALA A 7 -10.02 -7.13 -16.03
CA ALA A 7 -8.96 -8.10 -15.77
C ALA A 7 -9.38 -9.53 -16.20
N CYS A 8 -8.40 -10.38 -16.49
CA CYS A 8 -8.61 -11.69 -17.12
C CYS A 8 -9.29 -12.69 -16.18
N SER A 9 -10.50 -13.15 -16.56
CA SER A 9 -11.33 -14.08 -15.76
C SER A 9 -10.73 -15.49 -15.58
N ILE A 10 -9.67 -15.84 -16.30
CA ILE A 10 -9.07 -17.19 -16.29
C ILE A 10 -7.92 -17.27 -15.28
N CYS A 11 -7.08 -16.23 -15.20
CA CYS A 11 -5.99 -16.17 -14.23
C CYS A 11 -6.31 -15.32 -13.00
N GLY A 12 -7.53 -14.78 -12.89
CA GLY A 12 -8.00 -14.11 -11.67
C GLY A 12 -7.14 -12.92 -11.26
N THR A 13 -6.52 -12.23 -12.22
CA THR A 13 -5.65 -11.08 -11.95
C THR A 13 -6.43 -9.87 -11.43
N ASP A 14 -7.77 -9.93 -11.43
CA ASP A 14 -8.64 -8.98 -10.71
C ASP A 14 -8.49 -9.06 -9.19
N LYS A 15 -8.04 -10.22 -8.68
CA LYS A 15 -7.72 -10.48 -7.27
C LYS A 15 -6.24 -10.56 -6.97
N ALA A 16 -5.36 -10.33 -7.95
CA ALA A 16 -4.02 -9.91 -7.58
C ALA A 16 -4.21 -8.57 -6.87
N PRO A 17 -3.86 -8.41 -5.58
CA PRO A 17 -3.86 -7.09 -4.97
C PRO A 17 -2.81 -6.28 -5.72
N ASN A 18 -3.20 -5.64 -6.82
CA ASN A 18 -2.36 -4.77 -7.63
C ASN A 18 -1.57 -3.91 -6.68
N GLY A 19 -0.26 -4.15 -6.63
CA GLY A 19 0.70 -3.61 -5.68
C GLY A 19 0.14 -2.45 -4.88
N LYS A 20 -0.50 -2.76 -3.74
CA LYS A 20 -0.98 -1.71 -2.84
C LYS A 20 0.27 -1.08 -2.26
N LYS A 21 0.72 -0.04 -2.94
CA LYS A 21 1.80 0.83 -2.51
C LYS A 21 1.37 1.47 -1.19
N VAL A 22 2.07 1.10 -0.14
CA VAL A 22 1.93 1.66 1.20
C VAL A 22 3.11 2.59 1.46
N TYR A 23 2.93 3.47 2.41
CA TYR A 23 3.89 4.50 2.74
C TYR A 23 4.40 4.25 4.15
N VAL A 24 5.72 4.14 4.30
CA VAL A 24 6.36 3.99 5.61
C VAL A 24 7.18 5.23 5.94
N PHE A 25 7.27 5.57 7.23
CA PHE A 25 8.15 6.62 7.69
C PHE A 25 9.58 6.08 7.85
N LEU A 26 10.56 6.75 7.25
CA LEU A 26 11.97 6.36 7.37
C LEU A 26 12.55 6.62 8.77
N ASN A 27 12.09 7.68 9.43
CA ASN A 27 12.73 8.19 10.65
C ASN A 27 11.94 7.89 11.94
N TYR A 28 10.65 7.58 11.84
CA TYR A 28 9.80 7.43 13.03
C TYR A 28 8.68 6.42 12.77
N GLY A 29 8.89 5.20 13.26
CA GLY A 29 7.86 4.17 13.39
C GLY A 29 7.93 3.07 12.33
N ASP A 30 7.68 1.85 12.80
CA ASP A 30 7.59 0.63 11.99
C ASP A 30 6.18 0.45 11.42
N ALA A 31 5.46 1.54 11.14
CA ALA A 31 4.10 1.49 10.64
C ALA A 31 4.04 1.84 9.15
N TYR A 32 3.27 1.07 8.38
CA TYR A 32 2.89 1.41 7.02
C TYR A 32 1.49 2.04 6.97
N HIS A 33 1.31 2.93 6.01
CA HIS A 33 0.15 3.79 5.91
C HIS A 33 -0.37 3.86 4.46
N TYR A 34 -1.67 4.06 4.26
CA TYR A 34 -2.21 4.47 2.96
C TYR A 34 -1.97 5.94 2.65
N LYS A 35 -1.98 6.29 1.34
CA LYS A 35 -1.82 7.66 0.83
C LYS A 35 -2.74 8.69 1.51
N ASN A 36 -3.91 8.27 1.96
CA ASN A 36 -4.93 9.13 2.58
C ASN A 36 -4.75 9.32 4.10
N CYS A 37 -3.62 8.90 4.69
CA CYS A 37 -3.41 9.03 6.13
C CYS A 37 -2.86 10.42 6.50
N ASP A 38 -3.59 11.14 7.37
CA ASP A 38 -3.23 12.51 7.82
C ASP A 38 -1.86 12.59 8.52
N THR A 39 -1.38 11.48 9.09
CA THR A 39 -0.07 11.46 9.75
C THR A 39 1.07 11.62 8.77
N ILE A 40 0.88 11.24 7.49
CA ILE A 40 1.90 11.30 6.44
C ILE A 40 2.02 12.73 5.92
N LYS A 41 2.72 13.57 6.69
CA LYS A 41 2.94 14.97 6.32
C LYS A 41 4.23 15.17 5.54
N ARG A 42 5.33 14.50 5.94
CA ARG A 42 6.70 14.65 5.38
C ARG A 42 7.54 13.40 5.67
N ASN A 43 8.57 13.11 4.88
CA ASN A 43 9.55 12.03 5.09
C ASN A 43 8.99 10.59 5.08
N TYR A 44 8.30 10.23 4.01
CA TYR A 44 7.81 8.89 3.78
C TYR A 44 8.42 8.29 2.52
N ILE A 45 8.48 6.96 2.45
CA ILE A 45 8.83 6.23 1.23
C ILE A 45 7.65 5.36 0.79
N GLU A 46 7.46 5.29 -0.52
CA GLU A 46 6.51 4.38 -1.12
C GLU A 46 7.14 3.00 -1.26
N ILE A 47 6.56 2.00 -0.63
CA ILE A 47 6.97 0.60 -0.71
C ILE A 47 5.78 -0.29 -0.98
N GLU A 48 6.00 -1.47 -1.53
CA GLU A 48 4.91 -2.43 -1.70
C GLU A 48 4.48 -2.98 -0.33
N LYS A 49 3.17 -3.17 -0.13
CA LYS A 49 2.64 -3.73 1.12
C LYS A 49 3.34 -5.02 1.51
N GLU A 50 3.50 -5.93 0.57
CA GLU A 50 4.18 -7.22 0.81
C GLU A 50 5.64 -7.03 1.22
N ALA A 51 6.33 -6.04 0.65
CA ALA A 51 7.69 -5.68 1.03
C ALA A 51 7.73 -5.02 2.42
N ALA A 52 6.71 -4.25 2.79
CA ALA A 52 6.54 -3.70 4.13
C ALA A 52 6.35 -4.81 5.16
N GLU A 53 5.44 -5.74 4.91
CA GLU A 53 5.17 -6.89 5.78
C GLU A 53 6.41 -7.79 5.92
N LYS A 54 7.13 -8.05 4.82
CA LYS A 54 8.40 -8.80 4.85
C LYS A 54 9.50 -8.11 5.64
N LYS A 55 9.54 -6.77 5.63
CA LYS A 55 10.49 -5.98 6.42
C LYS A 55 10.06 -5.85 7.89
N GLY A 56 8.89 -6.37 8.27
CA GLY A 56 8.37 -6.32 9.65
C GLY A 56 7.60 -5.05 9.97
N TYR A 57 7.21 -4.25 8.97
CA TYR A 57 6.33 -3.11 9.22
C TYR A 57 4.92 -3.56 9.56
N THR A 58 4.32 -2.87 10.52
CA THR A 58 2.97 -3.09 11.03
C THR A 58 1.97 -2.11 10.40
N PRO A 59 0.68 -2.45 10.32
CA PRO A 59 -0.33 -1.51 9.82
C PRO A 59 -0.50 -0.33 10.78
N CYS A 60 -0.63 0.88 10.25
CA CYS A 60 -0.92 2.05 11.06
C CYS A 60 -2.27 1.91 11.78
N SER A 61 -2.28 2.12 13.10
CA SER A 61 -3.50 2.03 13.91
C SER A 61 -4.57 3.09 13.58
N LYS A 62 -4.22 4.17 12.87
CA LYS A 62 -5.17 5.24 12.50
C LYS A 62 -5.82 5.02 11.14
N CYS A 63 -5.07 4.59 10.13
CA CYS A 63 -5.60 4.37 8.78
C CYS A 63 -5.79 2.89 8.42
N GLY A 64 -5.39 1.96 9.29
CA GLY A 64 -5.51 0.53 9.10
C GLY A 64 -4.41 -0.10 8.24
N GLY A 65 -3.50 0.71 7.70
CA GLY A 65 -2.38 0.25 6.88
C GLY A 65 -2.78 -0.12 5.47
#